data_AF-A0A098CE86-F1
#
_entry.id   AF-A0A098CE86-F1
#
_cell.length_a   1.000
_cell.length_b   1.000
_cell.length_c   1.000
_cell.angle_alpha   90.00
_cell.angle_beta   90.00
_cell.angle_gamma   90.00
#
_symmetry.space_group_name_H-M   'P 1'
#
loop_
_entity.id
_entity.type
_entity.pdbx_description
1 polymer ?
#
loop_
_entity_poly.entity_id
_entity_poly.type
_entity_poly.pdbx_seq_one_letter_code
_entity_poly.pdbx_strand_id
1 'polypeptide(L)'
;MGENQEHYPRDLRGYAGEPPHARWPGGARIAVQFVLNYEEGAENHVLHGDAGSEQFLSDIIGAASYPARHMSMDSLYEYGSRAGFWRIHREFSQRGLPLTVFGVAMALARHPEIVAAIKAADYDVVSHGWRWIHYQHMDIAEERAHLQKAVQVLTDLFGKPPTGWYTGRDSPNTRQLVVEHGGFDYDSDYYGDDLPFWSEVACSDGSQRPHLIVPYTLDANDMRFATAQGFNTAEQFYTYLKDSFDVLYAEGETAPKMMSVGMHCRLLGRPGRFRALQRFLDYIQQHDKVWVCTRQQIADHWRETHPYRG
;
A
#
# COMPACT_ATOMS: atom_id res chain seq x y z
N MET A 1 0.21 33.46 24.07
CA MET A 1 -0.05 32.41 23.06
C MET A 1 1.03 32.52 21.98
N GLY A 2 2.27 32.25 22.35
CA GLY A 2 3.46 32.60 21.57
C GLY A 2 4.46 31.45 21.57
N GLU A 3 4.03 30.30 21.09
CA GLU A 3 4.92 29.17 20.82
C GLU A 3 4.84 28.84 19.33
N ASN A 4 5.89 29.22 18.59
CA ASN A 4 6.42 28.62 17.35
C ASN A 4 5.46 27.88 16.39
N GLN A 5 4.27 28.42 16.09
CA GLN A 5 3.44 27.89 15.01
C GLN A 5 4.10 28.06 13.62
N GLU A 6 5.05 28.98 13.48
CA GLU A 6 5.69 29.26 12.19
C GLU A 6 6.53 28.09 11.64
N HIS A 7 6.91 27.09 12.45
CA HIS A 7 7.83 26.00 12.02
C HIS A 7 7.33 24.58 12.39
N TYR A 8 6.01 24.38 12.53
CA TYR A 8 5.47 23.04 12.83
C TYR A 8 5.34 22.18 11.56
N PRO A 9 6.10 21.07 11.42
CA PRO A 9 6.24 20.35 10.14
C PRO A 9 5.09 19.36 9.86
N ARG A 10 3.95 19.51 10.53
CA ARG A 10 2.78 18.64 10.36
C ARG A 10 1.56 19.48 10.02
N ASP A 11 0.96 19.17 8.88
CA ASP A 11 -0.35 19.71 8.53
C ASP A 11 -1.44 18.92 9.26
N LEU A 12 -2.03 19.55 10.29
CA LEU A 12 -3.19 19.01 11.01
C LEU A 12 -4.51 19.58 10.47
N ARG A 13 -4.45 20.53 9.53
CA ARG A 13 -5.63 21.18 8.97
C ARG A 13 -6.13 20.41 7.76
N GLY A 14 -5.22 19.96 6.88
CA GLY A 14 -5.57 19.34 5.61
C GLY A 14 -6.59 20.21 4.86
N TYR A 15 -7.69 19.60 4.43
CA TYR A 15 -8.79 20.31 3.77
C TYR A 15 -9.72 21.12 4.69
N ALA A 16 -9.56 21.07 6.00
CA ALA A 16 -10.31 21.87 6.98
C ALA A 16 -11.85 21.79 6.84
N GLY A 17 -12.38 20.63 6.45
CA GLY A 17 -13.82 20.41 6.23
C GLY A 17 -14.35 20.87 4.87
N GLU A 18 -13.49 21.41 4.01
CA GLU A 18 -13.82 21.83 2.65
C GLU A 18 -13.00 21.05 1.60
N PRO A 19 -13.13 19.70 1.54
CA PRO A 19 -12.37 18.90 0.58
C PRO A 19 -12.75 19.26 -0.86
N PRO A 20 -11.79 19.27 -1.79
CA PRO A 20 -12.11 19.44 -3.19
C PRO A 20 -13.00 18.28 -3.66
N HIS A 21 -13.98 18.59 -4.49
CA HIS A 21 -14.76 17.54 -5.14
C HIS A 21 -13.85 16.75 -6.09
N ALA A 22 -13.65 15.47 -5.83
CA ALA A 22 -12.68 14.63 -6.55
C ALA A 22 -12.95 14.46 -8.05
N ARG A 23 -14.22 14.58 -8.47
CA ARG A 23 -14.67 14.46 -9.88
C ARG A 23 -14.23 13.14 -10.52
N TRP A 24 -14.32 12.04 -9.78
CA TRP A 24 -13.92 10.72 -10.28
C TRP A 24 -14.58 10.37 -11.62
N PRO A 25 -13.88 9.61 -12.49
CA PRO A 25 -14.39 9.19 -13.78
C PRO A 25 -15.80 8.57 -13.70
N GLY A 26 -16.63 8.85 -14.70
CA GLY A 26 -18.02 8.37 -14.74
C GLY A 26 -18.94 8.97 -13.67
N GLY A 27 -18.51 10.03 -12.97
CA GLY A 27 -19.26 10.58 -11.85
C GLY A 27 -19.36 9.62 -10.67
N ALA A 28 -18.30 8.82 -10.46
CA ALA A 28 -18.26 7.86 -9.37
C ALA A 28 -18.36 8.56 -8.01
N ARG A 29 -19.17 7.98 -7.12
CA ARG A 29 -19.34 8.45 -5.74
C ARG A 29 -18.17 8.03 -4.86
N ILE A 30 -17.47 6.97 -5.24
CA ILE A 30 -16.32 6.44 -4.52
C ILE A 30 -15.32 5.82 -5.50
N ALA A 31 -14.03 6.03 -5.26
CA ALA A 31 -12.95 5.29 -5.88
C ALA A 31 -12.49 4.17 -4.93
N VAL A 32 -12.61 2.90 -5.31
CA VAL A 32 -12.18 1.77 -4.48
C VAL A 32 -10.88 1.21 -5.06
N GLN A 33 -9.82 1.23 -4.26
CA GLN A 33 -8.47 0.88 -4.68
C GLN A 33 -7.96 -0.30 -3.85
N PHE A 34 -7.78 -1.44 -4.52
CA PHE A 34 -7.30 -2.68 -3.89
C PHE A 34 -5.78 -2.81 -3.98
N VAL A 35 -5.12 -2.96 -2.83
CA VAL A 35 -3.67 -3.16 -2.74
C VAL A 35 -3.38 -4.60 -2.36
N LEU A 36 -2.62 -5.31 -3.19
CA LEU A 36 -2.04 -6.61 -2.87
C LEU A 36 -0.55 -6.44 -2.54
N ASN A 37 -0.21 -6.56 -1.26
CA ASN A 37 1.17 -6.56 -0.81
C ASN A 37 1.82 -7.90 -1.17
N TYR A 38 3.00 -7.82 -1.79
CA TYR A 38 3.83 -8.96 -2.15
C TYR A 38 5.20 -8.82 -1.49
N GLU A 39 5.36 -9.49 -0.36
CA GLU A 39 6.48 -9.31 0.58
C GLU A 39 7.22 -10.62 0.84
N GLU A 40 6.56 -11.74 0.54
CA GLU A 40 7.01 -13.10 0.82
C GLU A 40 8.32 -13.44 0.09
N GLY A 41 9.38 -13.66 0.86
CA GLY A 41 10.75 -13.87 0.38
C GLY A 41 11.66 -12.65 0.55
N ALA A 42 11.20 -11.59 1.23
CA ALA A 42 11.98 -10.38 1.49
C ALA A 42 11.88 -9.86 2.94
N GLU A 43 11.09 -10.54 3.77
CA GLU A 43 10.97 -10.32 5.22
C GLU A 43 12.30 -10.55 5.96
N ASN A 44 12.31 -10.24 7.26
CA ASN A 44 13.51 -10.49 8.09
C ASN A 44 13.85 -11.98 8.12
N HIS A 45 15.05 -12.32 7.67
CA HIS A 45 15.54 -13.68 7.66
C HIS A 45 17.07 -13.71 7.66
N VAL A 46 17.66 -14.62 8.45
CA VAL A 46 19.13 -14.75 8.55
C VAL A 46 19.81 -15.05 7.20
N LEU A 47 19.11 -15.70 6.25
CA LEU A 47 19.64 -15.93 4.90
C LEU A 47 19.60 -14.69 3.99
N HIS A 48 18.90 -13.62 4.40
CA HIS A 48 18.93 -12.33 3.73
C HIS A 48 20.01 -11.40 4.30
N GLY A 49 20.74 -11.86 5.34
CA GLY A 49 21.75 -11.08 6.05
C GLY A 49 21.23 -10.36 7.29
N ASP A 50 19.98 -10.57 7.69
CA ASP A 50 19.41 -9.89 8.86
C ASP A 50 19.83 -10.56 10.17
N ALA A 51 19.81 -9.78 11.26
CA ALA A 51 20.24 -10.25 12.58
C ALA A 51 19.33 -11.35 13.18
N GLY A 52 18.09 -11.46 12.71
CA GLY A 52 17.15 -12.45 13.21
C GLY A 52 15.96 -12.72 12.28
N SER A 53 15.10 -13.63 12.70
CA SER A 53 13.88 -14.02 12.00
C SER A 53 12.74 -13.01 12.17
N GLU A 54 11.82 -13.02 11.20
CA GLU A 54 10.63 -12.19 11.17
C GLU A 54 9.69 -12.43 12.37
N GLN A 55 9.02 -11.35 12.77
CA GLN A 55 8.09 -11.30 13.89
C GLN A 55 6.71 -10.79 13.48
N PHE A 56 6.62 -10.03 12.39
CA PHE A 56 5.46 -9.24 12.05
C PHE A 56 4.54 -9.96 11.06
N LEU A 57 3.25 -9.61 11.10
CA LEU A 57 2.19 -10.07 10.19
C LEU A 57 2.22 -11.57 9.86
N SER A 58 2.14 -12.39 10.90
CA SER A 58 2.00 -13.84 10.80
C SER A 58 0.91 -14.35 11.74
N ASP A 59 0.54 -15.63 11.61
CA ASP A 59 -0.40 -16.28 12.52
C ASP A 59 0.18 -16.47 13.94
N ILE A 60 1.48 -16.20 14.16
CA ILE A 60 2.15 -16.25 15.47
C ILE A 60 2.25 -14.82 16.03
N ILE A 61 1.13 -14.34 16.59
CA ILE A 61 1.08 -12.99 17.18
C ILE A 61 2.04 -12.91 18.38
N GLY A 62 2.93 -11.93 18.36
CA GLY A 62 3.96 -11.77 19.40
C GLY A 62 5.16 -12.72 19.25
N ALA A 63 5.40 -13.24 18.05
CA ALA A 63 6.59 -14.04 17.75
C ALA A 63 7.88 -13.33 18.20
N ALA A 64 8.76 -14.08 18.87
CA ALA A 64 10.12 -13.61 19.15
C ALA A 64 10.97 -13.67 17.88
N SER A 65 11.97 -12.79 17.78
CA SER A 65 13.02 -12.91 16.78
C SER A 65 14.14 -13.80 17.31
N TYR A 66 14.61 -14.72 16.47
CA TYR A 66 15.74 -15.60 16.78
C TYR A 66 16.90 -15.30 15.85
N PRO A 67 18.17 -15.29 16.33
CA PRO A 67 19.37 -15.21 15.49
C PRO A 67 19.65 -16.55 14.76
N ALA A 68 18.58 -17.12 14.22
CA ALA A 68 18.50 -18.39 13.52
C ALA A 68 17.24 -18.38 12.66
N ARG A 69 17.06 -19.44 11.86
CA ARG A 69 15.83 -19.63 11.09
C ARG A 69 14.67 -19.96 12.01
N HIS A 70 13.52 -19.32 11.79
CA HIS A 70 12.27 -19.63 12.47
C HIS A 70 11.37 -20.40 11.50
N MET A 71 11.57 -21.71 11.44
CA MET A 71 10.94 -22.58 10.43
C MET A 71 9.41 -22.43 10.30
N SER A 72 8.71 -22.20 11.42
CA SER A 72 7.27 -21.92 11.39
C SER A 72 6.97 -20.61 10.66
N MET A 73 7.71 -19.55 10.95
CA MET A 73 7.60 -18.26 10.27
C MET A 73 7.89 -18.38 8.78
N ASP A 74 8.98 -19.06 8.40
CA ASP A 74 9.34 -19.33 7.00
C ASP A 74 8.11 -19.92 6.26
N SER A 75 7.52 -20.99 6.82
CA SER A 75 6.38 -21.68 6.18
C SER A 75 5.09 -20.86 6.13
N LEU A 76 4.89 -19.92 7.07
CA LEU A 76 3.75 -19.00 7.07
C LEU A 76 3.87 -17.98 5.94
N TYR A 77 5.07 -17.45 5.71
CA TYR A 77 5.37 -16.57 4.58
C TYR A 77 5.32 -17.33 3.26
N GLU A 78 5.93 -18.51 3.17
CA GLU A 78 5.87 -19.36 1.97
C GLU A 78 4.43 -19.65 1.51
N TYR A 79 3.45 -19.74 2.42
CA TYR A 79 2.05 -19.91 2.04
C TYR A 79 1.56 -18.79 1.12
N GLY A 80 1.98 -17.54 1.37
CA GLY A 80 1.57 -16.39 0.58
C GLY A 80 2.00 -16.51 -0.88
N SER A 81 3.28 -16.76 -1.14
CA SER A 81 3.80 -16.92 -2.50
C SER A 81 3.35 -18.24 -3.16
N ARG A 82 3.24 -19.33 -2.41
CA ARG A 82 2.90 -20.65 -2.96
C ARG A 82 1.41 -20.82 -3.27
N ALA A 83 0.52 -20.19 -2.51
CA ALA A 83 -0.92 -20.45 -2.59
C ALA A 83 -1.80 -19.20 -2.45
N GLY A 84 -1.42 -18.28 -1.57
CA GLY A 84 -2.21 -17.10 -1.25
C GLY A 84 -2.39 -16.15 -2.44
N PHE A 85 -1.28 -15.76 -3.06
CA PHE A 85 -1.25 -14.93 -4.27
C PHE A 85 -2.18 -15.47 -5.35
N TRP A 86 -2.01 -16.75 -5.72
CA TRP A 86 -2.78 -17.39 -6.80
C TRP A 86 -4.28 -17.42 -6.53
N ARG A 87 -4.70 -17.48 -5.27
CA ARG A 87 -6.13 -17.45 -4.91
C ARG A 87 -6.71 -16.05 -5.08
N ILE A 88 -6.00 -15.01 -4.63
CA ILE A 88 -6.42 -13.61 -4.79
C ILE A 88 -6.40 -13.21 -6.27
N HIS A 89 -5.29 -13.49 -6.96
CA HIS A 89 -5.13 -13.19 -8.39
C HIS A 89 -6.26 -13.80 -9.24
N ARG A 90 -6.66 -15.06 -8.99
CA ARG A 90 -7.78 -15.69 -9.70
C ARG A 90 -9.10 -14.95 -9.50
N GLU A 91 -9.38 -14.46 -8.29
CA GLU A 91 -10.63 -13.74 -7.99
C GLU A 91 -10.73 -12.43 -8.77
N PHE A 92 -9.66 -11.62 -8.73
CA PHE A 92 -9.62 -10.36 -9.47
C PHE A 92 -9.65 -10.61 -10.98
N SER A 93 -8.90 -11.59 -11.48
CA SER A 93 -8.87 -11.93 -12.90
C SER A 93 -10.22 -12.44 -13.41
N GLN A 94 -10.92 -13.28 -12.64
CA GLN A 94 -12.25 -13.79 -13.01
C GLN A 94 -13.30 -12.68 -13.08
N ARG A 95 -13.17 -11.65 -12.25
CA ARG A 95 -14.06 -10.48 -12.24
C ARG A 95 -13.64 -9.38 -13.22
N GLY A 96 -12.46 -9.50 -13.83
CA GLY A 96 -11.89 -8.45 -14.69
C GLY A 96 -11.61 -7.15 -13.92
N LEU A 97 -11.29 -7.25 -12.62
CA LEU A 97 -11.04 -6.08 -11.77
C LEU A 97 -9.54 -5.78 -11.67
N PRO A 98 -9.15 -4.49 -11.68
CA PRO A 98 -7.77 -4.09 -11.45
C PRO A 98 -7.40 -4.20 -9.97
N LEU A 99 -6.10 -4.30 -9.70
CA LEU A 99 -5.49 -4.04 -8.39
C LEU A 99 -4.11 -3.43 -8.57
N THR A 100 -3.58 -2.85 -7.50
CA THR A 100 -2.17 -2.42 -7.43
C THR A 100 -1.40 -3.38 -6.55
N VAL A 101 -0.25 -3.86 -7.03
CA VAL A 101 0.70 -4.65 -6.25
C VAL A 101 1.66 -3.69 -5.55
N PHE A 102 1.72 -3.78 -4.22
CA PHE A 102 2.81 -3.21 -3.44
C PHE A 102 3.93 -4.26 -3.39
N GLY A 103 4.86 -4.14 -4.34
CA GLY A 103 5.84 -5.16 -4.64
C GLY A 103 7.18 -4.91 -3.99
N VAL A 104 7.56 -5.75 -3.02
CA VAL A 104 8.92 -5.71 -2.46
C VAL A 104 9.87 -6.29 -3.50
N ALA A 105 10.86 -5.50 -3.93
CA ALA A 105 11.66 -5.84 -5.11
C ALA A 105 12.44 -7.16 -4.95
N MET A 106 12.97 -7.46 -3.76
CA MET A 106 13.59 -8.77 -3.49
C MET A 106 12.58 -9.92 -3.60
N ALA A 107 11.36 -9.76 -3.11
CA ALA A 107 10.35 -10.82 -3.12
C ALA A 107 9.94 -11.16 -4.56
N LEU A 108 9.68 -10.12 -5.38
CA LEU A 108 9.33 -10.30 -6.79
C LEU A 108 10.48 -10.91 -7.61
N ALA A 109 11.73 -10.51 -7.35
CA ALA A 109 12.90 -11.08 -8.02
C ALA A 109 13.07 -12.59 -7.75
N ARG A 110 12.55 -13.10 -6.63
CA ARG A 110 12.56 -14.54 -6.30
C ARG A 110 11.46 -15.35 -6.98
N HIS A 111 10.44 -14.70 -7.54
CA HIS A 111 9.23 -15.38 -8.03
C HIS A 111 8.87 -14.93 -9.46
N PRO A 112 9.65 -15.35 -10.48
CA PRO A 112 9.43 -14.94 -11.87
C PRO A 112 8.05 -15.35 -12.41
N GLU A 113 7.47 -16.45 -11.93
CA GLU A 113 6.11 -16.88 -12.32
C GLU A 113 5.03 -15.91 -11.84
N ILE A 114 5.23 -15.30 -10.66
CA ILE A 114 4.32 -14.28 -10.12
C ILE A 114 4.48 -12.97 -10.87
N VAL A 115 5.72 -12.57 -11.19
CA VAL A 115 5.98 -11.43 -12.07
C VAL A 115 5.30 -11.61 -13.44
N ALA A 116 5.37 -12.82 -14.02
CA ALA A 116 4.68 -13.13 -15.27
C ALA A 116 3.16 -13.02 -15.14
N ALA A 117 2.56 -13.47 -14.04
CA ALA A 117 1.13 -13.34 -13.78
C ALA A 117 0.68 -11.88 -13.60
N ILE A 118 1.46 -11.08 -12.87
CA ILE A 118 1.23 -9.63 -12.68
C ILE A 118 1.23 -8.92 -14.04
N LYS A 119 2.22 -9.20 -14.89
CA LYS A 119 2.29 -8.65 -16.25
C LYS A 119 1.12 -9.08 -17.12
N ALA A 120 0.76 -10.37 -17.09
CA ALA A 120 -0.31 -10.90 -17.91
C ALA A 120 -1.69 -10.31 -17.54
N ALA A 121 -1.88 -9.96 -16.27
CA ALA A 121 -3.09 -9.32 -15.77
C ALA A 121 -3.07 -7.78 -15.86
N ASP A 122 -1.97 -7.19 -16.35
CA ASP A 122 -1.74 -5.74 -16.41
C ASP A 122 -2.02 -5.04 -15.07
N TYR A 123 -1.58 -5.66 -13.98
CA TYR A 123 -1.67 -5.04 -12.67
C TYR A 123 -0.67 -3.89 -12.54
N ASP A 124 -1.10 -2.82 -11.87
CA ASP A 124 -0.23 -1.73 -11.46
C ASP A 124 0.79 -2.22 -10.42
N VAL A 125 2.02 -1.71 -10.46
CA VAL A 125 3.11 -2.12 -9.56
C VAL A 125 3.74 -0.88 -8.94
N VAL A 126 3.53 -0.74 -7.63
CA VAL A 126 4.13 0.28 -6.78
C VAL A 126 5.30 -0.34 -6.04
N SER A 127 6.40 0.41 -5.94
CA SER A 127 7.57 -0.04 -5.20
C SER A 127 7.23 -0.16 -3.72
N HIS A 128 7.38 -1.36 -3.16
CA HIS A 128 7.29 -1.59 -1.72
C HIS A 128 8.68 -1.73 -1.06
N GLY A 129 9.66 -0.98 -1.57
CA GLY A 129 11.04 -1.03 -1.11
C GLY A 129 11.84 -2.23 -1.62
N TRP A 130 13.13 -2.27 -1.27
CA TRP A 130 14.02 -3.40 -1.61
C TRP A 130 13.79 -4.59 -0.68
N ARG A 131 13.55 -4.31 0.60
CA ARG A 131 13.36 -5.26 1.69
C ARG A 131 12.08 -4.92 2.45
N TRP A 132 11.45 -5.94 3.02
CA TRP A 132 10.31 -5.74 3.91
C TRP A 132 10.78 -5.76 5.37
N ILE A 133 11.38 -4.65 5.81
CA ILE A 133 11.97 -4.49 7.14
C ILE A 133 11.53 -3.15 7.77
N HIS A 134 11.97 -2.88 8.99
CA HIS A 134 11.66 -1.61 9.67
C HIS A 134 12.74 -0.57 9.38
N TYR A 135 12.39 0.53 8.71
CA TYR A 135 13.34 1.55 8.25
C TYR A 135 13.59 2.69 9.25
N GLN A 136 12.74 2.86 10.25
CA GLN A 136 12.81 3.90 11.30
C GLN A 136 14.19 4.30 11.82
N HIS A 137 15.12 3.34 11.94
CA HIS A 137 16.48 3.55 12.46
C HIS A 137 17.59 3.26 11.45
N MET A 138 17.23 3.08 10.18
CA MET A 138 18.20 2.84 9.11
C MET A 138 19.04 4.09 8.85
N ASP A 139 20.33 3.90 8.57
CA ASP A 139 21.17 5.00 8.10
C ASP A 139 20.64 5.52 6.75
N ILE A 140 20.61 6.84 6.59
CA ILE A 140 20.04 7.47 5.39
C ILE A 140 20.75 7.04 4.09
N ALA A 141 22.05 6.73 4.14
CA ALA A 141 22.78 6.26 2.96
C ALA A 141 22.39 4.82 2.61
N GLU A 142 22.17 3.96 3.61
CA GLU A 142 21.67 2.60 3.42
C GLU A 142 20.24 2.61 2.87
N GLU A 143 19.36 3.45 3.43
CA GLU A 143 17.98 3.59 2.94
C GLU A 143 17.95 4.09 1.50
N ARG A 144 18.78 5.06 1.15
CA ARG A 144 18.94 5.55 -0.23
C ARG A 144 19.42 4.43 -1.17
N ALA A 145 20.35 3.59 -0.73
CA ALA A 145 20.82 2.44 -1.50
C ALA A 145 19.71 1.40 -1.70
N HIS A 146 18.89 1.14 -0.67
CA HIS A 146 17.71 0.28 -0.77
C HIS A 146 16.69 0.84 -1.77
N LEU A 147 16.42 2.14 -1.75
CA LEU A 147 15.53 2.79 -2.71
C LEU A 147 16.03 2.60 -4.15
N GLN A 148 17.29 2.93 -4.41
CA GLN A 148 17.90 2.78 -5.74
C GLN A 148 17.87 1.33 -6.21
N LYS A 149 18.17 0.38 -5.31
CA LYS A 149 18.14 -1.04 -5.64
C LYS A 149 16.73 -1.52 -5.98
N ALA A 150 15.70 -1.06 -5.26
CA ALA A 150 14.31 -1.39 -5.53
C ALA A 150 13.89 -0.88 -6.91
N VAL A 151 14.17 0.39 -7.23
CA VAL A 151 13.87 1.00 -8.53
C VAL A 151 14.54 0.22 -9.66
N GLN A 152 15.83 -0.08 -9.53
CA GLN A 152 16.57 -0.84 -10.53
C GLN A 152 15.95 -2.21 -10.78
N VAL A 153 15.72 -3.00 -9.72
CA VAL A 153 15.20 -4.36 -9.86
C VAL A 153 13.78 -4.38 -10.41
N LEU A 154 12.91 -3.47 -9.95
CA LEU A 154 11.56 -3.38 -10.50
C LEU A 154 11.57 -2.92 -11.96
N THR A 155 12.48 -2.03 -12.34
CA THR A 155 12.68 -1.64 -13.75
C THR A 155 13.09 -2.85 -14.60
N ASP A 156 14.05 -3.64 -14.13
CA ASP A 156 14.50 -4.85 -14.83
C ASP A 156 13.37 -5.89 -14.97
N LEU A 157 12.57 -6.04 -13.92
CA LEU A 157 11.46 -6.99 -13.91
C LEU A 157 10.31 -6.56 -14.80
N PHE A 158 9.94 -5.27 -14.85
CA PHE A 158 8.72 -4.80 -15.53
C PHE A 158 8.97 -3.98 -16.81
N GLY A 159 10.22 -3.66 -17.13
CA GLY A 159 10.62 -2.91 -18.32
C GLY A 159 10.41 -1.39 -18.21
N LYS A 160 9.87 -0.90 -17.08
CA LYS A 160 9.68 0.52 -16.77
C LYS A 160 9.87 0.74 -15.27
N PRO A 161 10.37 1.91 -14.84
CA PRO A 161 10.51 2.21 -13.42
C PRO A 161 9.15 2.31 -12.73
N PRO A 162 9.06 1.96 -11.43
CA PRO A 162 7.86 2.22 -10.64
C PRO A 162 7.65 3.72 -10.47
N THR A 163 6.40 4.15 -10.58
CA THR A 163 5.98 5.56 -10.46
C THR A 163 5.34 5.88 -9.12
N GLY A 164 5.00 4.86 -8.31
CA GLY A 164 4.57 5.02 -6.93
C GLY A 164 5.53 4.38 -5.93
N TRP A 165 5.52 4.88 -4.69
CA TRP A 165 6.29 4.35 -3.56
C TRP A 165 5.46 4.13 -2.29
N TYR A 166 5.75 3.04 -1.56
CA TYR A 166 5.27 2.79 -0.20
C TYR A 166 6.30 1.98 0.59
N THR A 167 6.77 2.44 1.75
CA THR A 167 7.64 1.64 2.64
C THR A 167 6.84 0.93 3.73
N GLY A 168 5.78 1.54 4.22
CA GLY A 168 4.98 1.10 5.36
C GLY A 168 5.64 1.40 6.70
N ARG A 169 6.66 0.63 7.08
CA ARG A 169 7.45 0.88 8.30
C ARG A 169 8.62 1.81 7.98
N ASP A 170 8.28 3.02 7.57
CA ASP A 170 9.16 4.05 7.03
C ASP A 170 10.15 4.62 8.07
N SER A 171 10.93 5.62 7.63
CA SER A 171 11.85 6.42 8.42
C SER A 171 11.48 7.91 8.30
N PRO A 172 12.01 8.78 9.18
CA PRO A 172 11.85 10.23 9.05
C PRO A 172 12.41 10.80 7.74
N ASN A 173 13.24 10.04 7.02
CA ASN A 173 13.89 10.45 5.78
C ASN A 173 13.21 9.88 4.53
N THR A 174 12.34 8.86 4.65
CA THR A 174 11.82 8.09 3.50
C THR A 174 11.19 8.99 2.44
N ARG A 175 10.26 9.87 2.83
CA ARG A 175 9.60 10.77 1.86
C ARG A 175 10.57 11.75 1.21
N GLN A 176 11.54 12.28 1.97
CA GLN A 176 12.59 13.12 1.39
C GLN A 176 13.39 12.34 0.33
N LEU A 177 13.77 11.09 0.61
CA LEU A 177 14.51 10.25 -0.34
C LEU A 177 13.70 9.95 -1.61
N VAL A 178 12.40 9.66 -1.47
CA VAL A 178 11.46 9.46 -2.59
C VAL A 178 11.39 10.69 -3.47
N VAL A 179 11.21 11.87 -2.87
CA VAL A 179 11.11 13.14 -3.60
C VAL A 179 12.44 13.55 -4.23
N GLU A 180 13.56 13.32 -3.56
CA GLU A 180 14.90 13.59 -4.09
C GLU A 180 15.26 12.69 -5.27
N HIS A 181 14.78 11.43 -5.28
CA HIS A 181 14.96 10.52 -6.41
C HIS A 181 14.30 11.07 -7.70
N GLY A 182 13.17 11.79 -7.57
CA GLY A 182 12.54 12.54 -8.67
C GLY A 182 11.82 11.70 -9.72
N GLY A 183 11.82 10.37 -9.59
CA GLY A 183 11.15 9.45 -10.53
C GLY A 183 9.73 9.01 -10.14
N PHE A 184 9.21 9.47 -9.00
CA PHE A 184 7.90 9.04 -8.48
C PHE A 184 6.85 10.13 -8.67
N ASP A 185 5.67 9.73 -9.12
CA ASP A 185 4.50 10.56 -9.27
C ASP A 185 3.80 10.79 -7.94
N TYR A 186 3.86 9.80 -7.03
CA TYR A 186 3.24 9.85 -5.71
C TYR A 186 3.89 8.89 -4.70
N ASP A 187 3.63 9.13 -3.41
CA ASP A 187 3.88 8.17 -2.33
C ASP A 187 2.58 7.81 -1.58
N SER A 188 2.62 6.74 -0.80
CA SER A 188 1.49 6.24 0.00
C SER A 188 1.84 6.00 1.47
N ASP A 189 2.98 6.52 1.95
CA ASP A 189 3.38 6.45 3.35
C ASP A 189 2.64 7.52 4.17
N TYR A 190 1.31 7.51 4.08
CA TYR A 190 0.43 8.46 4.76
C TYR A 190 -0.95 7.86 5.00
N TYR A 191 -1.56 8.17 6.14
CA TYR A 191 -2.83 7.56 6.59
C TYR A 191 -3.82 8.62 7.11
N GLY A 192 -3.61 9.90 6.78
CA GLY A 192 -4.28 11.04 7.42
C GLY A 192 -5.39 11.72 6.62
N ASP A 193 -5.82 11.17 5.48
CA ASP A 193 -6.92 11.74 4.69
C ASP A 193 -7.63 10.66 3.84
N ASP A 194 -8.85 10.94 3.39
CA ASP A 194 -9.67 10.10 2.50
C ASP A 194 -9.52 10.50 1.02
N LEU A 195 -8.65 11.48 0.72
CA LEU A 195 -8.35 11.98 -0.62
C LEU A 195 -6.84 12.13 -0.85
N PRO A 196 -6.38 12.02 -2.11
CA PRO A 196 -5.04 12.44 -2.47
C PRO A 196 -4.85 13.95 -2.22
N PHE A 197 -3.64 14.37 -1.87
CA PHE A 197 -3.32 15.79 -1.68
C PHE A 197 -1.86 16.07 -1.97
N TRP A 198 -1.54 17.33 -2.28
CA TRP A 198 -0.16 17.74 -2.49
C TRP A 198 0.48 18.17 -1.17
N SER A 199 1.70 17.72 -0.93
CA SER A 199 2.53 18.13 0.20
C SER A 199 3.83 18.75 -0.31
N GLU A 200 4.33 19.77 0.38
CA GLU A 200 5.68 20.28 0.15
C GLU A 200 6.69 19.52 1.00
N VAL A 201 7.72 18.98 0.35
CA VAL A 201 8.73 18.16 1.00
C VAL A 201 10.09 18.87 0.95
N ALA A 202 10.66 19.07 2.14
CA ALA A 202 11.97 19.67 2.30
C ALA A 202 13.06 18.69 1.84
N CYS A 203 13.89 19.12 0.90
CA CYS A 203 15.01 18.35 0.35
C CYS A 203 16.34 18.78 0.98
N SER A 204 17.34 17.90 0.90
CA SER A 204 18.70 18.12 1.44
C SER A 204 19.44 19.29 0.80
N ASP A 205 19.07 19.68 -0.42
CA ASP A 205 19.58 20.84 -1.15
C ASP A 205 18.95 22.18 -0.71
N GLY A 206 18.06 22.15 0.29
CA GLY A 206 17.32 23.30 0.79
C GLY A 206 16.08 23.66 -0.04
N SER A 207 15.80 22.92 -1.13
CA SER A 207 14.57 23.11 -1.91
C SER A 207 13.35 22.53 -1.21
N GLN A 208 12.18 23.11 -1.49
CA GLN A 208 10.88 22.53 -1.19
C GLN A 208 10.30 22.04 -2.51
N ARG A 209 9.88 20.78 -2.55
CA ARG A 209 9.32 20.19 -3.76
C ARG A 209 7.90 19.68 -3.50
N PRO A 210 6.91 20.03 -4.34
CA PRO A 210 5.59 19.46 -4.23
C PRO A 210 5.64 17.98 -4.59
N HIS A 211 4.93 17.16 -3.82
CA HIS A 211 4.77 15.74 -4.07
C HIS A 211 3.34 15.32 -3.77
N LEU A 212 2.78 14.46 -4.62
CA LEU A 212 1.44 13.96 -4.45
C LEU A 212 1.46 12.83 -3.41
N ILE A 213 0.59 12.92 -2.43
CA ILE A 213 0.31 11.86 -1.49
C ILE A 213 -1.00 11.22 -1.91
N VAL A 214 -1.01 9.90 -2.08
CA VAL A 214 -2.22 9.09 -2.18
C VAL A 214 -2.31 8.28 -0.88
N PRO A 215 -3.17 8.65 0.08
CA PRO A 215 -3.21 8.01 1.40
C PRO A 215 -3.60 6.53 1.36
N TYR A 216 -2.96 5.73 2.21
CA TYR A 216 -3.21 4.29 2.38
C TYR A 216 -3.98 4.02 3.69
N THR A 217 -4.11 2.75 4.08
CA THR A 217 -4.90 2.31 5.24
C THR A 217 -4.16 1.27 6.08
N LEU A 218 -4.32 1.37 7.41
CA LEU A 218 -3.91 0.36 8.38
C LEU A 218 -5.12 -0.30 9.08
N ASP A 219 -6.33 0.15 8.77
CA ASP A 219 -7.58 -0.26 9.40
C ASP A 219 -8.47 -1.08 8.44
N ALA A 220 -8.73 -0.58 7.24
CA ALA A 220 -9.33 -1.34 6.11
C ALA A 220 -8.27 -2.26 5.47
N ASN A 221 -7.60 -3.04 6.29
CA ASN A 221 -6.41 -3.81 5.95
C ASN A 221 -6.44 -5.18 6.63
N ASP A 222 -6.22 -6.25 5.86
CA ASP A 222 -6.19 -7.62 6.38
C ASP A 222 -5.02 -7.88 7.33
N MET A 223 -4.01 -7.00 7.40
CA MET A 223 -2.96 -7.02 8.42
C MET A 223 -3.54 -7.15 9.82
N ARG A 224 -4.75 -6.63 10.02
CA ARG A 224 -5.44 -6.67 11.31
C ARG A 224 -5.72 -8.09 11.78
N PHE A 225 -5.86 -9.09 10.90
CA PHE A 225 -5.93 -10.51 11.30
C PHE A 225 -4.69 -11.00 12.06
N ALA A 226 -3.56 -10.29 11.98
CA ALA A 226 -2.30 -10.62 12.63
C ALA A 226 -1.85 -9.55 13.63
N THR A 227 -2.80 -8.78 14.19
CA THR A 227 -2.56 -7.77 15.23
C THR A 227 -3.36 -8.07 16.49
N ALA A 228 -2.93 -7.53 17.64
CA ALA A 228 -3.51 -7.86 18.95
C ALA A 228 -5.02 -7.57 19.07
N GLN A 229 -5.52 -6.48 18.50
CA GLN A 229 -6.97 -6.16 18.52
C GLN A 229 -7.78 -6.94 17.47
N GLY A 230 -7.09 -7.51 16.49
CA GLY A 230 -7.52 -7.90 15.15
C GLY A 230 -8.87 -8.57 14.90
N PHE A 231 -9.21 -8.66 13.61
CA PHE A 231 -10.36 -9.42 13.14
C PHE A 231 -10.21 -10.92 13.46
N ASN A 232 -11.21 -11.51 14.08
CA ASN A 232 -11.27 -12.93 14.43
C ASN A 232 -11.78 -13.80 13.26
N THR A 233 -12.61 -13.23 12.38
CA THR A 233 -13.27 -13.97 11.29
C THR A 233 -13.34 -13.14 10.01
N ALA A 234 -13.58 -13.82 8.88
CA ALA A 234 -13.88 -13.14 7.62
C ALA A 234 -15.10 -12.22 7.69
N GLU A 235 -16.10 -12.52 8.53
CA GLU A 235 -17.26 -11.64 8.72
C GLU A 235 -16.82 -10.27 9.21
N GLN A 236 -16.00 -10.21 10.26
CA GLN A 236 -15.61 -8.93 10.84
C GLN A 236 -14.85 -8.04 9.86
N PHE A 237 -13.95 -8.61 9.04
CA PHE A 237 -13.28 -7.82 8.01
C PHE A 237 -14.25 -7.39 6.91
N TYR A 238 -15.14 -8.27 6.45
CA TYR A 238 -16.18 -7.90 5.49
C TYR A 238 -17.09 -6.79 6.01
N THR A 239 -17.59 -6.89 7.24
CA THR A 239 -18.43 -5.86 7.87
C THR A 239 -17.69 -4.54 7.94
N TYR A 240 -16.42 -4.54 8.36
CA TYR A 240 -15.61 -3.33 8.41
C TYR A 240 -15.51 -2.67 7.02
N LEU A 241 -15.14 -3.44 5.99
CA LEU A 241 -15.04 -2.94 4.62
C LEU A 241 -16.38 -2.42 4.09
N LYS A 242 -17.47 -3.15 4.35
CA LYS A 242 -18.83 -2.77 3.95
C LYS A 242 -19.23 -1.45 4.59
N ASP A 243 -19.02 -1.30 5.90
CA ASP A 243 -19.42 -0.09 6.64
C ASP A 243 -18.58 1.12 6.21
N SER A 244 -17.27 0.96 6.02
CA SER A 244 -16.40 2.00 5.44
C SER A 244 -16.87 2.42 4.04
N PHE A 245 -17.20 1.45 3.18
CA PHE A 245 -17.72 1.72 1.85
C PHE A 245 -19.06 2.48 1.92
N ASP A 246 -20.01 2.05 2.75
CA ASP A 246 -21.34 2.65 2.83
C ASP A 246 -21.29 4.11 3.25
N VAL A 247 -20.43 4.44 4.23
CA VAL A 247 -20.22 5.82 4.68
C VAL A 247 -19.65 6.67 3.54
N LEU A 248 -18.54 6.25 2.94
CA LEU A 248 -17.87 7.00 1.87
C LEU A 248 -18.73 7.11 0.61
N TYR A 249 -19.49 6.05 0.28
CA TYR A 249 -20.42 6.05 -0.84
C TYR A 249 -21.57 7.04 -0.60
N ALA A 250 -22.12 7.10 0.63
CA ALA A 250 -23.13 8.07 1.02
C ALA A 250 -22.60 9.51 0.88
N GLU A 251 -21.44 9.82 1.47
CA GLU A 251 -20.77 11.12 1.34
C GLU A 251 -20.49 11.52 -0.11
N GLY A 252 -20.22 10.53 -0.98
CA GLY A 252 -19.97 10.72 -2.39
C GLY A 252 -21.13 11.29 -3.21
N GLU A 253 -22.30 11.51 -2.61
CA GLU A 253 -23.35 12.33 -3.23
C GLU A 253 -22.90 13.78 -3.42
N THR A 254 -22.09 14.31 -2.51
CA THR A 254 -21.65 15.70 -2.50
C THR A 254 -20.14 15.86 -2.49
N ALA A 255 -19.39 14.94 -1.88
CA ALA A 255 -17.93 15.00 -1.78
C ALA A 255 -17.30 13.60 -1.92
N PRO A 256 -17.19 13.05 -3.16
CA PRO A 256 -16.60 11.74 -3.43
C PRO A 256 -15.19 11.58 -2.85
N LYS A 257 -14.92 10.39 -2.29
CA LYS A 257 -13.63 10.02 -1.64
C LYS A 257 -13.03 8.77 -2.28
N MET A 258 -11.83 8.42 -1.86
CA MET A 258 -11.25 7.11 -2.16
C MET A 258 -11.28 6.18 -0.94
N MET A 259 -11.24 4.87 -1.17
CA MET A 259 -11.12 3.85 -0.15
C MET A 259 -10.00 2.89 -0.58
N SER A 260 -8.97 2.77 0.26
CA SER A 260 -7.94 1.75 0.09
C SER A 260 -8.38 0.44 0.77
N VAL A 261 -8.05 -0.71 0.18
CA VAL A 261 -8.20 -2.02 0.82
C VAL A 261 -6.86 -2.75 0.81
N GLY A 262 -6.25 -2.88 1.99
CA GLY A 262 -4.97 -3.56 2.15
C GLY A 262 -5.12 -5.07 2.24
N MET A 263 -4.36 -5.80 1.43
CA MET A 263 -4.38 -7.26 1.36
C MET A 263 -2.96 -7.82 1.38
N HIS A 264 -2.74 -8.95 2.06
CA HIS A 264 -1.46 -9.65 2.07
C HIS A 264 -1.65 -11.11 1.63
N CYS A 265 -0.74 -11.59 0.79
CA CYS A 265 -0.84 -12.93 0.21
C CYS A 265 -0.96 -14.02 1.29
N ARG A 266 -0.10 -13.97 2.32
CA ARG A 266 -0.10 -14.94 3.42
C ARG A 266 -1.29 -14.84 4.38
N LEU A 267 -2.01 -13.72 4.39
CA LEU A 267 -3.14 -13.48 5.29
C LEU A 267 -4.49 -13.71 4.59
N LEU A 268 -4.99 -12.76 3.80
CA LEU A 268 -6.28 -12.87 3.11
C LEU A 268 -6.33 -14.03 2.11
N GLY A 269 -5.18 -14.51 1.63
CA GLY A 269 -5.09 -15.71 0.81
C GLY A 269 -5.44 -17.01 1.55
N ARG A 270 -5.59 -17.01 2.87
CA ARG A 270 -6.06 -18.17 3.65
C ARG A 270 -7.56 -18.40 3.43
N PRO A 271 -8.04 -19.64 3.21
CA PRO A 271 -9.44 -19.89 2.85
C PRO A 271 -10.46 -19.33 3.86
N GLY A 272 -10.14 -19.39 5.16
CA GLY A 272 -11.01 -18.88 6.22
C GLY A 272 -11.15 -17.34 6.25
N ARG A 273 -10.15 -16.60 5.75
CA ARG A 273 -10.17 -15.13 5.64
C ARG A 273 -10.68 -14.67 4.27
N PHE A 274 -10.35 -15.42 3.23
CA PHE A 274 -10.63 -15.10 1.84
C PHE A 274 -12.10 -14.81 1.51
N ARG A 275 -13.04 -15.41 2.26
CA ARG A 275 -14.48 -15.13 2.12
C ARG A 275 -14.84 -13.66 2.35
N ALA A 276 -14.05 -12.91 3.13
CA ALA A 276 -14.26 -11.49 3.33
C ALA A 276 -14.13 -10.72 2.02
N LEU A 277 -13.07 -11.01 1.25
CA LEU A 277 -12.81 -10.40 -0.05
C LEU A 277 -13.94 -10.68 -1.03
N GLN A 278 -14.32 -11.96 -1.17
CA GLN A 278 -15.36 -12.35 -2.12
C GLN A 278 -16.67 -11.64 -1.84
N ARG A 279 -17.09 -11.60 -0.57
CA ARG A 279 -18.32 -10.93 -0.17
C ARG A 279 -18.26 -9.42 -0.36
N PHE A 280 -17.11 -8.80 -0.10
CA PHE A 280 -16.97 -7.36 -0.32
C PHE A 280 -16.99 -7.01 -1.81
N LEU A 281 -16.31 -7.80 -2.65
CA LEU A 281 -16.37 -7.65 -4.11
C LEU A 281 -17.80 -7.87 -4.63
N ASP A 282 -18.50 -8.91 -4.18
CA ASP A 282 -19.91 -9.15 -4.50
C ASP A 282 -20.78 -7.96 -4.09
N TYR A 283 -20.50 -7.35 -2.93
CA TYR A 283 -21.22 -6.20 -2.41
C TYR A 283 -21.03 -4.97 -3.29
N ILE A 284 -19.80 -4.51 -3.50
CA ILE A 284 -19.55 -3.26 -4.25
C ILE A 284 -19.99 -3.36 -5.73
N GLN A 285 -20.03 -4.56 -6.31
CA GLN A 285 -20.53 -4.78 -7.67
C GLN A 285 -22.06 -4.67 -7.80
N GLN A 286 -22.79 -4.58 -6.68
CA GLN A 286 -24.23 -4.29 -6.65
C GLN A 286 -24.54 -2.78 -6.63
N HIS A 287 -23.52 -1.92 -6.52
CA HIS A 287 -23.67 -0.47 -6.47
C HIS A 287 -23.27 0.18 -7.80
N ASP A 288 -24.08 1.12 -8.27
CA ASP A 288 -23.72 1.99 -9.39
C ASP A 288 -22.62 2.98 -8.98
N LYS A 289 -21.97 3.64 -9.95
CA LYS A 289 -21.06 4.77 -9.70
C LYS A 289 -19.91 4.44 -8.72
N VAL A 290 -19.39 3.21 -8.78
CA VAL A 290 -18.16 2.80 -8.09
C VAL A 290 -17.04 2.74 -9.12
N TRP A 291 -15.93 3.44 -8.86
CA TRP A 291 -14.73 3.34 -9.68
C TRP A 291 -13.70 2.43 -9.02
N VAL A 292 -13.69 1.15 -9.41
CA VAL A 292 -12.62 0.23 -9.02
C VAL A 292 -11.41 0.49 -9.90
N CYS A 293 -10.28 0.88 -9.31
CA CYS A 293 -9.16 1.45 -10.04
C CYS A 293 -7.80 1.00 -9.47
N THR A 294 -6.75 1.21 -10.27
CA THR A 294 -5.38 1.17 -9.79
C THR A 294 -5.02 2.47 -9.08
N ARG A 295 -3.97 2.41 -8.27
CA ARG A 295 -3.48 3.55 -7.52
C ARG A 295 -2.81 4.58 -8.43
N GLN A 296 -2.11 4.13 -9.48
CA GLN A 296 -1.64 5.03 -10.55
C GLN A 296 -2.79 5.80 -11.22
N GLN A 297 -3.93 5.15 -11.50
CA GLN A 297 -5.07 5.85 -12.09
C GLN A 297 -5.61 6.97 -11.19
N ILE A 298 -5.62 6.78 -9.87
CA ILE A 298 -5.97 7.85 -8.92
C ILE A 298 -4.95 8.99 -8.99
N ALA A 299 -3.65 8.67 -9.00
CA ALA A 299 -2.59 9.67 -9.06
C ALA A 299 -2.65 10.50 -10.35
N ASP A 300 -2.81 9.84 -11.51
CA ASP A 300 -2.95 10.49 -12.82
C ASP A 300 -4.17 11.41 -12.84
N HIS A 301 -5.33 10.91 -12.38
CA HIS A 301 -6.56 11.69 -12.29
C HIS A 301 -6.39 12.92 -11.41
N TRP A 302 -5.74 12.78 -10.25
CA TRP A 302 -5.55 13.88 -9.32
C TRP A 302 -4.60 14.94 -9.87
N ARG A 303 -3.52 14.53 -10.54
CA ARG A 303 -2.58 15.44 -11.19
C ARG A 303 -3.23 16.26 -12.30
N GLU A 304 -4.16 15.65 -13.05
CA GLU A 304 -4.90 16.33 -14.10
C GLU A 304 -5.99 17.26 -13.54
N THR A 305 -6.79 16.77 -12.59
CA THR A 305 -7.99 17.45 -12.09
C THR A 305 -7.69 18.47 -11.00
N HIS A 306 -6.70 18.17 -10.16
CA HIS A 306 -6.28 18.94 -9.01
C HIS A 306 -4.74 19.16 -9.06
N PRO A 307 -4.22 19.82 -10.12
CA PRO A 307 -2.78 20.08 -10.22
C PRO A 307 -2.31 20.91 -9.04
N TYR A 308 -1.06 20.72 -8.62
CA TYR A 308 -0.45 21.55 -7.59
C TYR A 308 -0.53 23.04 -7.98
N ARG A 309 -1.06 23.85 -7.06
CA ARG A 309 -1.12 25.30 -7.19
C ARG A 309 -0.19 25.87 -6.12
N GLY A 310 0.96 26.36 -6.54
CA GLY A 310 1.92 27.04 -5.65
C GLY A 310 1.40 28.36 -5.10
#